data_AF-K2AH12-F1
#
_entry.id   AF-K2AH12-F1
#
_cell.length_a   1.000
_cell.length_b   1.000
_cell.length_c   1.000
_cell.angle_alpha   90.00
_cell.angle_beta   90.00
_cell.angle_gamma   90.00
#
_symmetry.space_group_name_H-M   'P 1'
#
loop_
_entity.id
_entity.type
_entity.pdbx_description
1 polymer ?
#
loop_
_entity_poly.entity_id
_entity_poly.type
_entity_poly.pdbx_seq_one_letter_code
_entity_poly.pdbx_strand_id
1 'polypeptide(L)'
;IRAGLLRRPPVFIGHELTAFTWESLRAGLMTLTIDQSPELQAQFAIDVLLNHFNFAGATHVAPPYVSTVPIVLYGPENLPDKAPD
;
A
#
# COMPACT_ATOMS: atom_id res chain seq x y z
N ILE A 1 -4.95 20.09 12.85
CA ILE A 1 -5.74 20.32 11.60
C ILE A 1 -6.99 21.15 11.84
N ARG A 2 -7.72 20.97 12.96
CA ARG A 2 -8.96 21.70 13.27
C ARG A 2 -8.82 23.18 13.66
N ALA A 3 -7.62 23.76 13.57
CA ALA A 3 -7.38 25.14 13.98
C ALA A 3 -7.94 26.20 13.00
N GLY A 4 -8.47 25.79 11.83
CA GLY A 4 -9.18 26.68 10.90
C GLY A 4 -8.33 27.78 10.24
N LEU A 5 -6.99 27.65 10.29
CA LEU A 5 -6.06 28.70 9.87
C LEU A 5 -5.95 28.86 8.34
N LEU A 6 -6.28 27.83 7.56
CA LEU A 6 -6.17 27.83 6.11
C LEU A 6 -7.56 27.98 5.47
N ARG A 7 -7.64 28.73 4.35
CA ARG A 7 -8.88 28.92 3.58
C ARG A 7 -9.47 27.61 3.05
N ARG A 8 -8.63 26.57 2.90
CA ARG A 8 -9.01 25.20 2.57
C ARG A 8 -8.27 24.24 3.49
N PRO A 9 -8.92 23.17 3.98
CA PRO A 9 -8.23 22.15 4.74
C PRO A 9 -7.06 21.57 3.92
N PRO A 10 -5.89 21.38 4.54
CA PRO A 10 -4.78 20.68 3.88
C PRO A 10 -5.14 19.20 3.70
N VAL A 11 -4.62 18.59 2.64
CA VAL A 11 -4.73 17.16 2.35
C VAL A 11 -3.44 16.48 2.80
N PHE A 12 -3.57 15.42 3.59
CA PHE A 12 -2.43 14.64 4.06
C PHE A 12 -2.46 13.24 3.47
N ILE A 13 -1.38 12.89 2.75
CA ILE A 13 -1.22 11.61 2.08
C ILE A 13 -0.05 10.86 2.73
N GLY A 14 -0.31 9.67 3.25
CA GLY A 14 0.69 8.73 3.75
C GLY A 14 1.10 7.69 2.70
N HIS A 15 2.12 6.88 3.03
CA HIS A 15 2.79 6.00 2.06
C HIS A 15 2.70 4.49 2.38
N GLU A 16 1.90 4.11 3.39
CA GLU A 16 1.66 2.73 3.83
C GLU A 16 0.48 2.69 4.82
N LEU A 17 -0.25 1.57 4.90
CA LEU A 17 -1.21 1.34 5.98
C LEU A 17 -0.51 0.63 7.15
N THR A 18 -0.10 1.42 8.15
CA THR A 18 0.45 0.96 9.43
C THR A 18 -0.56 1.23 10.54
N ALA A 19 -0.36 0.70 11.74
CA ALA A 19 -1.20 1.04 12.90
C ALA A 19 -1.31 2.57 13.13
N PHE A 20 -0.22 3.32 12.94
CA PHE A 20 -0.22 4.78 13.09
C PHE A 20 -1.05 5.48 12.01
N THR A 21 -0.86 5.11 10.74
CA THR A 21 -1.61 5.74 9.66
C THR A 21 -3.07 5.31 9.66
N TRP A 22 -3.37 4.08 10.09
CA TRP A 22 -4.72 3.59 10.34
C TRP A 22 -5.46 4.43 11.38
N GLU A 23 -4.86 4.66 12.55
CA GLU A 23 -5.45 5.55 13.58
C GLU A 23 -5.58 6.99 13.08
N SER A 24 -4.61 7.47 12.31
CA SER A 24 -4.65 8.81 11.73
C SER A 24 -5.78 8.98 10.70
N LEU A 25 -6.03 7.96 9.87
CA LEU A 25 -7.17 7.94 8.93
C LEU A 25 -8.49 7.90 9.69
N ARG A 26 -8.62 7.00 10.68
CA ARG A 26 -9.82 6.88 11.52
C ARG A 26 -10.15 8.16 12.28
N ALA A 27 -9.14 8.87 12.78
CA ALA A 27 -9.30 10.13 13.50
C ALA A 27 -9.55 11.35 12.56
N GLY A 28 -9.49 11.16 11.24
CA GLY A 28 -9.57 12.23 10.25
C GLY A 28 -8.39 13.19 10.29
N LEU A 29 -7.24 12.73 10.80
CA LEU A 29 -5.98 13.47 10.81
C LEU A 29 -5.19 13.27 9.52
N MET A 30 -5.40 12.13 8.85
CA MET A 30 -4.87 11.82 7.53
C MET A 30 -6.03 11.70 6.54
N THR A 31 -5.81 12.11 5.29
CA THR A 31 -6.85 12.03 4.25
C THR A 31 -6.82 10.69 3.53
N LEU A 32 -5.62 10.20 3.21
CA LEU A 32 -5.42 8.98 2.42
C LEU A 32 -4.06 8.35 2.74
N THR A 33 -3.95 7.03 2.65
CA THR A 33 -2.65 6.36 2.49
C THR A 33 -2.60 5.61 1.16
N ILE A 34 -1.41 5.58 0.56
CA ILE A 34 -1.11 4.77 -0.61
C ILE A 34 -0.37 3.54 -0.11
N ASP A 35 -0.99 2.38 -0.17
CA ASP A 35 -0.38 1.11 0.22
C ASP A 35 0.14 0.38 -1.02
N GLN A 36 1.43 0.01 -0.98
CA GLN A 36 2.12 -0.64 -2.09
C GLN A 36 2.13 -2.17 -1.99
N SER A 37 1.49 -2.74 -0.95
CA SER A 37 1.46 -4.17 -0.64
C SER A 37 2.87 -4.77 -0.58
N PRO A 38 3.70 -4.38 0.40
CA PRO A 38 5.11 -4.75 0.46
C PRO A 38 5.34 -6.27 0.44
N GLU A 39 4.46 -7.06 1.06
CA GLU A 39 4.52 -8.52 1.05
C GLU A 39 4.32 -9.08 -0.37
N LEU A 40 3.36 -8.55 -1.13
CA LEU A 40 3.12 -8.98 -2.50
C LEU A 40 4.26 -8.56 -3.43
N GLN A 41 4.88 -7.39 -3.19
CA GLN A 41 6.09 -7.00 -3.92
C GLN A 41 7.25 -7.95 -3.63
N ALA A 42 7.43 -8.37 -2.37
CA ALA A 42 8.45 -9.35 -2.02
C ALA A 42 8.18 -10.70 -2.69
N GLN A 43 6.92 -11.18 -2.69
CA GLN A 43 6.56 -12.42 -3.38
C GLN A 43 6.82 -12.32 -4.89
N PHE A 44 6.44 -11.21 -5.53
CA PHE A 44 6.70 -10.99 -6.95
C PHE A 44 8.21 -11.00 -7.26
N ALA A 45 9.04 -10.40 -6.41
CA ALA A 45 10.48 -10.42 -6.57
C ALA A 45 11.06 -11.85 -6.51
N ILE A 46 10.55 -12.70 -5.61
CA ILE A 46 10.93 -14.12 -5.54
C ILE A 46 10.49 -14.86 -6.81
N ASP A 47 9.27 -14.65 -7.29
CA ASP A 47 8.76 -15.28 -8.51
C ASP A 47 9.62 -14.94 -9.74
N VAL A 48 10.05 -13.68 -9.85
CA VAL A 48 11.00 -13.23 -10.89
C VAL A 48 12.34 -13.99 -10.81
N LEU A 49 12.90 -14.14 -9.61
CA LEU A 49 14.16 -14.87 -9.41
C LEU A 49 14.00 -16.35 -9.76
N LEU A 50 12.93 -17.01 -9.30
CA LEU A 50 12.66 -18.42 -9.59
C LEU A 50 12.47 -18.66 -11.09
N ASN A 51 11.75 -17.76 -11.77
CA ASN A 51 11.61 -17.79 -13.22
C ASN A 51 12.95 -17.62 -13.93
N HIS A 52 13.77 -16.65 -13.52
CA HIS A 52 15.08 -16.37 -14.11
C HIS A 52 16.02 -17.60 -14.06
N PHE A 53 15.96 -18.39 -12.98
CA PHE A 53 16.76 -19.60 -12.82
C PHE A 53 16.07 -20.88 -13.33
N ASN A 54 14.95 -20.77 -14.06
CA ASN A 54 14.18 -21.90 -14.60
C ASN A 54 13.79 -22.94 -13.54
N PHE A 55 13.38 -22.49 -12.35
CA PHE A 55 12.94 -23.40 -11.30
C PHE A 55 11.64 -24.11 -11.71
N ALA A 56 11.60 -25.44 -11.56
CA ALA A 56 10.45 -26.23 -11.96
C ALA A 56 9.22 -25.89 -11.09
N GLY A 57 8.10 -25.57 -11.74
CA GLY A 57 6.87 -25.17 -11.05
C GLY A 57 6.83 -23.70 -10.62
N ALA A 58 7.83 -22.88 -11.01
CA ALA A 58 7.77 -21.44 -10.78
C ALA A 58 6.60 -20.79 -11.55
N THR A 59 6.03 -19.75 -10.94
CA THR A 59 5.08 -18.85 -11.61
C THR A 59 5.69 -18.35 -12.91
N HIS A 60 4.93 -18.38 -14.01
CA HIS A 60 5.41 -17.89 -15.28
C HIS A 60 5.40 -16.36 -15.30
N VAL A 61 6.53 -15.75 -14.94
CA VAL A 61 6.75 -14.30 -15.00
C VAL A 61 7.79 -14.04 -16.08
N ALA A 62 7.37 -13.55 -17.26
CA ALA A 62 8.28 -13.38 -18.40
C ALA A 62 8.82 -11.94 -18.49
N PRO A 63 10.02 -11.74 -19.07
CA PRO A 63 10.51 -10.41 -19.40
C PRO A 63 9.61 -9.68 -20.42
N PRO A 64 9.45 -8.34 -20.31
CA PRO A 64 10.01 -7.47 -19.27
C PRO A 64 9.27 -7.69 -17.93
N TYR A 65 10.02 -7.90 -16.84
CA TYR A 65 9.46 -8.13 -15.51
C TYR A 65 8.73 -6.86 -15.01
N VAL A 66 7.43 -6.77 -15.29
CA VAL A 66 6.57 -5.66 -14.87
C VAL A 66 5.78 -6.12 -13.65
N SER A 67 5.92 -5.40 -12.53
CA SER A 67 5.16 -5.71 -11.32
C SER A 67 3.66 -5.53 -11.57
N THR A 68 2.90 -6.59 -11.33
CA THR A 68 1.43 -6.60 -11.37
C THR A 68 0.83 -6.41 -9.97
N VAL A 69 1.66 -6.13 -8.97
CA VAL A 69 1.20 -5.96 -7.59
C VAL A 69 0.36 -4.69 -7.48
N PRO A 70 -0.87 -4.77 -6.94
CA PRO A 70 -1.77 -3.64 -6.88
C PRO A 70 -1.25 -2.57 -5.91
N ILE A 71 -1.54 -1.31 -6.23
CA ILE A 71 -1.46 -0.20 -5.29
C ILE A 71 -2.86 0.02 -4.75
N VAL A 72 -3.02 0.00 -3.42
CA VAL A 72 -4.30 0.19 -2.76
C VAL A 72 -4.34 1.58 -2.14
N LEU A 73 -5.46 2.28 -2.30
CA LEU A 73 -5.69 3.56 -1.63
C LEU A 73 -6.57 3.33 -0.43
N TYR A 74 -6.11 3.68 0.77
CA TYR A 74 -6.95 3.64 1.98
C TYR A 74 -7.38 5.03 2.39
N GLY A 75 -8.69 5.24 2.39
CA GLY A 75 -9.37 6.38 2.97
C GLY A 75 -10.31 5.94 4.09
N PRO A 76 -11.02 6.88 4.73
CA PRO A 76 -12.04 6.55 5.73
C PRO A 76 -13.14 5.60 5.22
N GLU A 77 -13.39 5.57 3.90
CA GLU A 77 -14.43 4.78 3.25
C GLU A 77 -14.14 3.28 3.10
N ASN A 78 -12.86 2.89 3.12
CA ASN A 78 -12.42 1.50 2.91
C ASN A 78 -11.35 1.05 3.91
N LEU A 79 -11.27 1.76 5.04
CA LEU A 79 -10.38 1.41 6.14
C LEU A 79 -10.78 0.05 6.73
N PRO A 80 -9.84 -0.89 6.92
CA PRO A 80 -10.15 -2.19 7.54
C PRO A 80 -10.66 -2.05 8.98
N ASP A 81 -11.55 -2.95 9.41
CA ASP A 81 -12.14 -2.93 10.76
C ASP A 81 -11.10 -3.06 11.89
N LYS A 82 -9.95 -3.65 11.59
CA LYS A 82 -8.83 -3.83 12.51
C LYS A 82 -7.60 -3.10 12.00
N ALA A 83 -6.80 -2.60 12.94
CA ALA A 83 -5.49 -2.05 12.62
C ALA A 83 -4.59 -3.16 12.03
N PRO A 84 -3.68 -2.80 11.10
CA PRO A 84 -2.59 -3.67 10.67
C PRO A 84 -1.71 -4.04 11.86
N ASP A 85 -1.14 -5.25 11.81
CA ASP A 85 -0.22 -5.78 12.82
C ASP A 85 1.14 -5.03 12.85
#